data_AF-A0A966RX18-F1
#
_entry.id   AF-A0A966RX18-F1
#
_cell.length_a   1.000
_cell.length_b   1.000
_cell.length_c   1.000
_cell.angle_alpha   90.00
_cell.angle_beta   90.00
_cell.angle_gamma   90.00
#
_symmetry.space_group_name_H-M   'P 1'
#
loop_
_entity.id
_entity.type
_entity.pdbx_description
1 polymer ?
#
loop_
_entity_poly.entity_id
_entity_poly.type
_entity_poly.pdbx_seq_one_letter_code
_entity_poly.pdbx_strand_id
1 'polypeptide(L)'
;MDQLDYSGFTQVPLGAYPQMLIRRSLGLEDTIQVEVEHVKVAVQNALKMPLRQSVGACFATAVAILIQQERPDLLLKDLYEILYHERLIRVVEGHECIVPLSPFWEGGYPLLKAWEYTMASLTDYDGRAYRYNFHTSLGLDTKDPEGIGKALLDLFERNFLDAKEAYEKKFRDIQDHESALKSAQLRLNSAYRDEDIRRIQAEMQLENMRLDMLELDAHDIKKKLMSVQEGAKLFFEELDQSLLKDFYEVYDPQIRGQSAEMYQDMEAGFRLVWTKGLKNITQHVRLSDLETYLLAIKEFFLGFEQKMKVDHPELEKIIDSCARVVQQMVQSVPFRRRIEKKHPWAYPSGGSLEKLLEGYFETKGPFQVETNKPQTPQDLFVFYLDLLKSLSNETIALFQNNPNKRLLALFPTHAFSLIPGSKKFKEGWEDPGFSYTWIRDQVILPSKQILSENPQIFEQLEKAMGTNRAYEVFFSRFQESYPSVIFGDSNWENREKKPFYLSFILDPKTEEIEVFRTIKKSGETILMKEWQHLFNEKEEFTVFTRPFQYGGPYTAPRLWQKI
;
A
#
# COMPACT_ATOMS: atom_id res chain seq x y z
N MET A 1 -18.39 21.03 12.41
CA MET A 1 -18.28 21.02 10.93
C MET A 1 -18.62 22.37 10.31
N ASP A 2 -19.60 23.11 10.85
CA ASP A 2 -20.08 24.37 10.25
C ASP A 2 -19.09 25.56 10.34
N GLN A 3 -17.94 25.38 10.99
CA GLN A 3 -16.85 26.36 11.10
C GLN A 3 -15.57 25.94 10.35
N LEU A 4 -15.61 24.84 9.59
CA LEU A 4 -14.46 24.43 8.77
C LEU A 4 -14.33 25.37 7.57
N ASP A 5 -13.10 25.80 7.30
CA ASP A 5 -12.81 26.63 6.14
C ASP A 5 -12.70 25.77 4.87
N TYR A 6 -13.45 26.14 3.84
CA TYR A 6 -13.47 25.49 2.53
C TYR A 6 -12.82 26.36 1.44
N SER A 7 -12.19 27.49 1.82
CA SER A 7 -11.53 28.45 0.93
C SER A 7 -10.49 27.83 0.00
N GLY A 8 -9.85 26.74 0.43
CA GLY A 8 -8.92 25.98 -0.41
C GLY A 8 -9.56 25.39 -1.67
N PHE A 9 -10.86 25.06 -1.65
CA PHE A 9 -11.59 24.47 -2.77
C PHE A 9 -12.23 25.55 -3.66
N THR A 10 -11.41 26.43 -4.22
CA THR A 10 -11.86 27.60 -5.01
C THR A 10 -11.47 27.55 -6.47
N GLN A 11 -10.72 26.52 -6.88
CA GLN A 11 -10.13 26.47 -8.21
C GLN A 11 -10.69 25.31 -9.04
N VAL A 12 -10.86 25.60 -10.32
CA VAL A 12 -11.00 24.69 -11.46
C VAL A 12 -10.09 25.26 -12.57
N PRO A 13 -9.49 24.46 -13.46
CA PRO A 13 -9.82 23.06 -13.75
C PRO A 13 -9.18 22.04 -12.80
N LEU A 14 -9.95 20.98 -12.50
CA LEU A 14 -9.44 19.73 -11.94
C LEU A 14 -9.00 18.78 -13.07
N GLY A 15 -8.15 17.80 -12.76
CA GLY A 15 -7.85 16.72 -13.70
C GLY A 15 -9.07 15.85 -14.03
N ALA A 16 -8.98 15.06 -15.11
CA ALA A 16 -10.12 14.33 -15.65
C ALA A 16 -10.72 13.32 -14.66
N TYR A 17 -9.86 12.64 -13.89
CA TYR A 17 -10.30 11.65 -12.90
C TYR A 17 -10.98 12.29 -11.68
N PRO A 18 -10.40 13.32 -11.02
CA PRO A 18 -11.11 14.08 -10.00
C PRO A 18 -12.47 14.62 -10.45
N GLN A 19 -12.59 15.16 -11.67
CA GLN A 19 -13.88 15.63 -12.17
C GLN A 19 -14.91 14.50 -12.26
N MET A 20 -14.50 13.32 -12.74
CA MET A 20 -15.36 12.14 -12.77
C MET A 20 -15.79 11.73 -11.35
N LEU A 21 -14.87 11.73 -10.37
CA LEU A 21 -15.22 11.43 -8.98
C LEU A 21 -16.25 12.41 -8.42
N ILE A 22 -16.11 13.72 -8.68
CA ILE A 22 -17.08 14.73 -8.25
C ILE A 22 -18.45 14.45 -8.87
N ARG A 23 -18.52 14.20 -10.18
CA ARG A 23 -19.79 13.88 -10.87
C ARG A 23 -20.46 12.66 -10.26
N ARG A 24 -19.72 11.55 -10.10
CA ARG A 24 -20.26 10.31 -9.53
C ARG A 24 -20.70 10.47 -8.08
N SER A 25 -19.97 11.27 -7.31
CA SER A 25 -20.29 11.56 -5.92
C SER A 25 -21.56 12.40 -5.75
N LEU A 26 -21.89 13.21 -6.75
CA LEU A 26 -23.09 14.06 -6.75
C LEU A 26 -24.24 13.49 -7.60
N GLY A 27 -24.04 12.36 -8.28
CA GLY A 27 -25.01 11.79 -9.20
C GLY A 27 -25.23 12.64 -10.47
N LEU A 28 -24.23 13.40 -10.89
CA LEU A 28 -24.26 14.22 -12.10
C LEU A 28 -23.99 13.39 -13.35
N GLU A 29 -24.54 13.82 -14.49
CA GLU A 29 -24.25 13.24 -15.80
C GLU A 29 -22.79 13.52 -16.24
N ASP A 30 -22.22 12.62 -17.04
CA ASP A 30 -20.82 12.72 -17.51
C ASP A 30 -20.58 13.97 -18.40
N THR A 31 -21.63 14.52 -18.99
CA THR A 31 -21.61 15.72 -19.86
C THR A 31 -21.53 17.03 -19.08
N ILE A 32 -21.87 17.03 -17.78
CA ILE A 32 -21.90 18.26 -16.97
C ILE A 32 -20.47 18.73 -16.70
N GLN A 33 -20.19 20.00 -16.95
CA GLN A 33 -18.92 20.61 -16.59
C GLN A 33 -18.85 20.79 -15.05
N VAL A 34 -17.76 20.31 -14.44
CA VAL A 34 -17.56 20.47 -12.99
C VAL A 34 -17.18 21.92 -12.69
N GLU A 35 -17.85 22.49 -11.70
CA GLU A 35 -17.69 23.88 -11.23
C GLU A 35 -17.25 23.87 -9.77
N VAL A 36 -16.82 25.02 -9.24
CA VAL A 36 -16.32 25.15 -7.86
C VAL A 36 -17.38 24.73 -6.84
N GLU A 37 -18.64 25.08 -7.08
CA GLU A 37 -19.79 24.75 -6.24
C GLU A 37 -19.98 23.22 -6.15
N HIS A 38 -19.83 22.50 -7.27
CA HIS A 38 -19.87 21.04 -7.28
C HIS A 38 -18.76 20.45 -6.41
N VAL A 39 -17.54 20.97 -6.48
CA VAL A 39 -16.42 20.50 -5.64
C VAL A 39 -16.74 20.70 -4.15
N LYS A 40 -17.20 21.90 -3.77
CA LYS A 40 -17.55 22.23 -2.37
C LYS A 40 -18.66 21.33 -1.84
N VAL A 41 -19.74 21.13 -2.60
CA VAL A 41 -20.84 20.26 -2.19
C VAL A 41 -20.37 18.81 -2.04
N ALA A 42 -19.51 18.33 -2.95
CA ALA A 42 -18.99 16.97 -2.85
C ALA A 42 -18.11 16.76 -1.61
N VAL A 43 -17.22 17.72 -1.31
CA VAL A 43 -16.38 17.68 -0.10
C VAL A 43 -17.22 17.77 1.17
N GLN A 44 -18.23 18.64 1.21
CA GLN A 44 -19.14 18.74 2.34
C GLN A 44 -19.94 17.45 2.56
N ASN A 45 -20.38 16.81 1.48
CA ASN A 45 -21.05 15.51 1.55
C ASN A 45 -20.08 14.42 2.04
N ALA A 46 -18.82 14.41 1.60
CA ALA A 46 -17.80 13.48 2.08
C ALA A 46 -17.59 13.59 3.61
N LEU A 47 -17.67 14.78 4.19
CA LEU A 47 -17.57 14.98 5.65
C LEU A 47 -18.78 14.46 6.42
N LYS A 48 -19.98 14.49 5.81
CA LYS A 48 -21.25 14.17 6.47
C LYS A 48 -21.68 12.72 6.25
N MET A 49 -21.26 12.12 5.14
CA MET A 49 -21.64 10.75 4.77
C MET A 49 -20.81 9.75 5.58
N PRO A 50 -21.44 8.89 6.39
CA PRO A 50 -20.69 7.94 7.21
C PRO A 50 -19.91 6.98 6.33
N LEU A 51 -18.59 6.91 6.52
CA LEU A 51 -17.78 5.91 5.85
C LEU A 51 -18.04 4.53 6.45
N ARG A 52 -18.29 3.53 5.60
CA ARG A 52 -18.38 2.12 6.00
C ARG A 52 -17.67 1.23 5.01
N GLN A 53 -17.19 0.11 5.50
CA GLN A 53 -16.50 -0.90 4.72
C GLN A 53 -17.52 -1.54 3.78
N SER A 54 -17.22 -1.48 2.49
CA SER A 54 -17.99 -2.10 1.42
C SER A 54 -17.34 -3.40 0.98
N VAL A 55 -16.03 -3.34 0.70
CA VAL A 55 -15.20 -4.48 0.29
C VAL A 55 -13.76 -4.24 0.77
N GLY A 56 -13.20 -5.22 1.50
CA GLY A 56 -11.79 -5.26 1.92
C GLY A 56 -11.30 -4.09 2.80
N ALA A 57 -10.03 -4.11 3.18
CA ALA A 57 -9.31 -3.05 3.90
C ALA A 57 -9.97 -2.52 5.18
N CYS A 58 -10.46 -3.40 6.07
CA CYS A 58 -11.03 -2.94 7.34
C CYS A 58 -10.04 -2.09 8.14
N PHE A 59 -8.74 -2.39 8.04
CA PHE A 59 -7.67 -1.62 8.66
C PHE A 59 -7.70 -0.15 8.20
N ALA A 60 -7.90 0.10 6.90
CA ALA A 60 -8.00 1.46 6.38
C ALA A 60 -9.35 2.08 6.72
N THR A 61 -10.46 1.35 6.60
CA THR A 61 -11.79 1.89 6.92
C THR A 61 -11.86 2.36 8.37
N ALA A 62 -11.32 1.59 9.31
CA ALA A 62 -11.34 1.95 10.73
C ALA A 62 -10.58 3.27 10.99
N VAL A 63 -9.40 3.43 10.40
CA VAL A 63 -8.59 4.66 10.47
C VAL A 63 -9.31 5.83 9.81
N ALA A 64 -9.90 5.61 8.63
CA ALA A 64 -10.62 6.62 7.88
C ALA A 64 -11.87 7.12 8.62
N ILE A 65 -12.61 6.22 9.28
CA ILE A 65 -13.73 6.58 10.15
C ILE A 65 -13.24 7.44 11.31
N LEU A 66 -12.12 7.07 11.95
CA LEU A 66 -11.54 7.85 13.04
C LEU A 66 -11.16 9.26 12.57
N ILE A 67 -10.47 9.39 11.43
CA ILE A 67 -10.09 10.68 10.86
C ILE A 67 -11.33 11.51 10.50
N GLN A 68 -12.33 10.91 9.86
CA GLN A 68 -13.57 11.60 9.51
C GLN A 68 -14.29 12.16 10.76
N GLN A 69 -14.31 11.40 11.85
CA GLN A 69 -15.02 11.78 13.08
C GLN A 69 -14.20 12.73 13.97
N GLU A 70 -12.89 12.54 14.06
CA GLU A 70 -12.05 13.22 15.05
C GLU A 70 -11.10 14.26 14.46
N ARG A 71 -10.75 14.15 13.17
CA ARG A 71 -9.79 15.00 12.45
C ARG A 71 -10.33 15.44 11.08
N PRO A 72 -11.51 16.09 11.01
CA PRO A 72 -12.07 16.54 9.74
C PRO A 72 -11.17 17.57 9.02
N ASP A 73 -10.29 18.26 9.76
CA ASP A 73 -9.24 19.12 9.20
C ASP A 73 -8.25 18.33 8.33
N LEU A 74 -7.83 17.15 8.79
CA LEU A 74 -6.91 16.28 8.07
C LEU A 74 -7.61 15.64 6.85
N LEU A 75 -8.88 15.21 7.00
CA LEU A 75 -9.68 14.76 5.86
C LEU A 75 -9.81 15.86 4.80
N LEU A 76 -10.05 17.12 5.19
CA LEU A 76 -10.11 18.23 4.23
C LEU A 76 -8.78 18.46 3.51
N LYS A 77 -7.65 18.40 4.23
CA LYS A 77 -6.31 18.46 3.63
C LYS A 77 -6.11 17.35 2.60
N ASP A 78 -6.49 16.12 2.95
CA ASP A 78 -6.36 14.97 2.06
C ASP A 78 -7.24 15.07 0.82
N LEU A 79 -8.50 15.48 1.00
CA LEU A 79 -9.42 15.70 -0.12
C LEU A 79 -8.88 16.78 -1.06
N TYR A 80 -8.23 17.81 -0.53
CA TYR A 80 -7.54 18.81 -1.34
C TYR A 80 -6.38 18.19 -2.13
N GLU A 81 -5.48 17.45 -1.46
CA GLU A 81 -4.34 16.80 -2.12
C GLU A 81 -4.80 15.86 -3.24
N ILE A 82 -5.77 14.98 -3.00
CA ILE A 82 -6.20 14.04 -4.03
C ILE A 82 -6.98 14.69 -5.18
N LEU A 83 -7.75 15.76 -4.93
CA LEU A 83 -8.51 16.43 -5.99
C LEU A 83 -7.62 17.32 -6.87
N TYR A 84 -6.64 18.01 -6.28
CA TYR A 84 -5.80 18.99 -6.98
C TYR A 84 -4.41 18.48 -7.37
N HIS A 85 -3.88 17.48 -6.67
CA HIS A 85 -2.58 16.89 -6.96
C HIS A 85 -2.66 15.43 -7.41
N GLU A 86 -3.86 14.85 -7.42
CA GLU A 86 -4.11 13.45 -7.80
C GLU A 86 -3.27 12.46 -7.00
N ARG A 87 -2.86 12.82 -5.78
CA ARG A 87 -2.01 11.99 -4.92
C ARG A 87 -2.13 12.44 -3.47
N LEU A 88 -1.77 11.56 -2.57
CA LEU A 88 -1.61 11.83 -1.15
C LEU A 88 -0.12 11.77 -0.82
N ILE A 89 0.38 12.76 -0.08
CA ILE A 89 1.80 12.84 0.28
C ILE A 89 1.93 12.75 1.80
N ARG A 90 2.84 11.90 2.26
CA ARG A 90 3.24 11.79 3.67
C ARG A 90 4.74 11.79 3.79
N VAL A 91 5.27 12.25 4.92
CA VAL A 91 6.71 12.22 5.20
C VAL A 91 6.99 11.26 6.36
N VAL A 92 7.52 10.08 6.05
CA VAL A 92 7.81 9.04 7.05
C VAL A 92 9.32 8.91 7.20
N GLU A 93 9.83 9.08 8.41
CA GLU A 93 11.27 9.06 8.71
C GLU A 93 12.14 10.02 7.87
N GLY A 94 11.55 11.07 7.29
CA GLY A 94 12.23 12.02 6.41
C GLY A 94 12.21 11.65 4.92
N HIS A 95 11.51 10.57 4.56
CA HIS A 95 11.25 10.17 3.17
C HIS A 95 9.83 10.55 2.76
N GLU A 96 9.69 11.14 1.56
CA GLU A 96 8.37 11.41 0.98
C GLU A 96 7.76 10.11 0.44
N CYS A 97 6.63 9.73 1.01
CA CYS A 97 5.77 8.64 0.58
C CYS A 97 4.63 9.25 -0.23
N ILE A 98 4.66 9.01 -1.54
CA ILE A 98 3.68 9.55 -2.48
C ILE A 98 2.82 8.38 -2.97
N VAL A 99 1.54 8.40 -2.62
CA VAL A 99 0.59 7.42 -3.16
C VAL A 99 -0.37 8.14 -4.11
N PRO A 100 -0.52 7.68 -5.36
CA PRO A 100 -1.44 8.29 -6.30
C PRO A 100 -2.89 8.02 -5.88
N LEU A 101 -3.78 8.94 -6.27
CA LEU A 101 -5.21 8.78 -6.06
C LEU A 101 -5.68 7.45 -6.64
N SER A 102 -6.29 6.63 -5.78
CA SER A 102 -6.80 5.32 -6.14
C SER A 102 -7.78 5.45 -7.31
N PRO A 103 -7.59 4.67 -8.38
CA PRO A 103 -8.53 4.64 -9.50
C PRO A 103 -9.81 3.85 -9.16
N PHE A 104 -9.92 3.32 -7.94
CA PHE A 104 -10.99 2.43 -7.49
C PHE A 104 -11.92 3.14 -6.52
N TRP A 105 -13.21 2.81 -6.61
CA TRP A 105 -14.19 3.02 -5.56
C TRP A 105 -15.30 1.98 -5.73
N GLU A 106 -15.72 1.33 -4.66
CA GLU A 106 -16.83 0.39 -4.70
C GLU A 106 -17.72 0.60 -3.47
N GLY A 107 -19.02 0.72 -3.71
CA GLY A 107 -20.00 1.07 -2.66
C GLY A 107 -19.82 2.48 -2.09
N GLY A 108 -20.74 2.90 -1.22
CA GLY A 108 -20.63 4.17 -0.50
C GLY A 108 -20.54 5.44 -1.37
N TYR A 109 -19.89 6.47 -0.81
CA TYR A 109 -19.70 7.78 -1.44
C TYR A 109 -18.38 7.78 -2.25
N PRO A 110 -18.41 7.88 -3.60
CA PRO A 110 -17.24 7.68 -4.47
C PRO A 110 -15.97 8.45 -4.07
N LEU A 111 -16.06 9.75 -3.82
CA LEU A 111 -14.91 10.57 -3.41
C LEU A 111 -14.29 10.07 -2.10
N LEU A 112 -15.13 9.71 -1.13
CA LEU A 112 -14.66 9.25 0.19
C LEU A 112 -14.04 7.85 0.11
N LYS A 113 -14.57 7.00 -0.78
CA LYS A 113 -13.99 5.68 -1.08
C LYS A 113 -12.67 5.75 -1.82
N ALA A 114 -12.57 6.64 -2.81
CA ALA A 114 -11.30 6.88 -3.49
C ALA A 114 -10.24 7.37 -2.50
N TRP A 115 -10.61 8.28 -1.58
CA TRP A 115 -9.73 8.70 -0.48
C TRP A 115 -9.33 7.53 0.43
N GLU A 116 -10.28 6.73 0.92
CA GLU A 116 -10.03 5.56 1.77
C GLU A 116 -9.04 4.58 1.12
N TYR A 117 -9.22 4.25 -0.16
CA TYR A 117 -8.34 3.32 -0.87
C TYR A 117 -6.98 3.94 -1.23
N THR A 118 -6.93 5.25 -1.48
CA THR A 118 -5.66 5.97 -1.60
C THR A 118 -4.88 5.88 -0.29
N MET A 119 -5.56 6.12 0.83
CA MET A 119 -4.99 5.99 2.17
C MET A 119 -4.54 4.55 2.45
N ALA A 120 -5.34 3.54 2.11
CA ALA A 120 -4.99 2.14 2.27
C ALA A 120 -3.67 1.76 1.57
N SER A 121 -3.37 2.43 0.45
CA SER A 121 -2.13 2.23 -0.32
C SER A 121 -0.87 2.69 0.43
N LEU A 122 -0.99 3.49 1.50
CA LEU A 122 0.13 3.88 2.38
C LEU A 122 0.62 2.76 3.29
N THR A 123 -0.02 1.59 3.32
CA THR A 123 0.50 0.45 4.10
C THR A 123 1.84 -0.10 3.60
N ASP A 124 2.19 0.16 2.34
CA ASP A 124 3.51 -0.14 1.76
C ASP A 124 4.26 1.16 1.43
N TYR A 125 4.21 2.15 2.34
CA TYR A 125 4.79 3.48 2.13
C TYR A 125 6.31 3.48 1.85
N ASP A 126 7.03 2.47 2.32
CA ASP A 126 8.47 2.33 2.08
C ASP A 126 8.80 1.72 0.71
N GLY A 127 7.76 1.24 0.01
CA GLY A 127 7.84 0.60 -1.29
C GLY A 127 8.70 -0.65 -1.35
N ARG A 128 9.17 -1.18 -0.21
CA ARG A 128 10.11 -2.30 -0.18
C ARG A 128 9.42 -3.60 -0.56
N ALA A 129 8.17 -3.80 -0.17
CA ALA A 129 7.45 -5.04 -0.47
C ALA A 129 7.14 -5.14 -1.97
N TYR A 130 6.58 -4.08 -2.58
CA TYR A 130 6.34 -4.11 -4.02
C TYR A 130 7.62 -4.16 -4.84
N ARG A 131 8.67 -3.41 -4.44
CA ARG A 131 9.97 -3.50 -5.09
C ARG A 131 10.46 -4.92 -5.07
N TYR A 132 10.43 -5.56 -3.90
CA TYR A 132 10.85 -6.94 -3.79
C TYR A 132 10.02 -7.86 -4.69
N ASN A 133 8.68 -7.77 -4.66
CA ASN A 133 7.81 -8.62 -5.46
C ASN A 133 8.01 -8.40 -6.97
N PHE A 134 8.04 -7.15 -7.39
CA PHE A 134 8.23 -6.75 -8.79
C PHE A 134 9.63 -7.12 -9.30
N HIS A 135 10.70 -6.75 -8.59
CA HIS A 135 12.08 -7.10 -8.95
C HIS A 135 12.31 -8.61 -8.98
N THR A 136 11.83 -9.31 -7.95
CA THR A 136 11.98 -10.76 -7.85
C THR A 136 11.12 -11.46 -8.89
N SER A 137 10.01 -10.89 -9.34
CA SER A 137 9.22 -11.47 -10.43
C SER A 137 9.93 -11.36 -11.77
N LEU A 138 10.46 -10.18 -12.10
CA LEU A 138 11.21 -9.93 -13.34
C LEU A 138 12.59 -10.60 -13.36
N GLY A 139 13.10 -10.98 -12.19
CA GLY A 139 14.46 -11.52 -12.06
C GLY A 139 15.49 -10.47 -12.41
N LEU A 140 15.33 -9.26 -11.86
CA LEU A 140 16.28 -8.16 -12.07
C LEU A 140 17.59 -8.35 -11.31
N ASP A 141 17.62 -9.25 -10.32
CA ASP A 141 18.88 -9.70 -9.74
C ASP A 141 19.72 -10.39 -10.82
N THR A 142 20.93 -9.88 -11.06
CA THR A 142 21.85 -10.42 -12.05
C THR A 142 22.35 -11.82 -11.71
N LYS A 143 22.09 -12.33 -10.50
CA LYS A 143 22.40 -13.72 -10.11
C LYS A 143 21.31 -14.71 -10.54
N ASP A 144 20.16 -14.23 -10.99
CA ASP A 144 19.05 -15.07 -11.40
C ASP A 144 19.22 -15.52 -12.86
N PRO A 145 19.56 -16.80 -13.12
CA PRO A 145 19.89 -17.27 -14.46
C PRO A 145 18.72 -17.22 -15.44
N GLU A 146 17.48 -17.17 -14.95
CA GLU A 146 16.26 -17.09 -15.76
C GLU A 146 15.64 -15.68 -15.75
N GLY A 147 16.34 -14.72 -15.14
CA GLY A 147 15.87 -13.35 -14.94
C GLY A 147 16.31 -12.38 -16.03
N ILE A 148 15.54 -11.31 -16.21
CA ILE A 148 15.88 -10.22 -17.14
C ILE A 148 17.23 -9.60 -16.77
N GLY A 149 17.54 -9.46 -15.48
CA GLY A 149 18.79 -8.89 -14.99
C GLY A 149 20.01 -9.63 -15.51
N LYS A 150 20.04 -10.96 -15.40
CA LYS A 150 21.16 -11.76 -15.93
C LYS A 150 21.25 -11.69 -17.45
N ALA A 151 20.14 -11.76 -18.17
CA ALA A 151 20.18 -11.69 -19.63
C ALA A 151 20.70 -10.34 -20.15
N LEU A 152 20.34 -9.24 -19.48
CA LEU A 152 20.88 -7.92 -19.77
C LEU A 152 22.37 -7.83 -19.40
N LEU A 153 22.76 -8.33 -18.23
CA LEU A 153 24.17 -8.37 -17.83
C LEU A 153 25.02 -9.17 -18.81
N ASP A 154 24.55 -10.34 -19.25
CA ASP A 154 25.22 -11.18 -20.25
C ASP A 154 25.43 -10.44 -21.57
N LEU A 155 24.48 -9.60 -21.99
CA LEU A 155 24.62 -8.78 -23.19
C LEU A 155 25.76 -7.77 -23.02
N PHE A 156 25.84 -7.07 -21.89
CA PHE A 156 26.93 -6.15 -21.59
C PHE A 156 28.28 -6.88 -21.46
N GLU A 157 28.33 -8.00 -20.75
CA GLU A 157 29.53 -8.81 -20.54
C GLU A 157 30.10 -9.35 -21.86
N ARG A 158 29.25 -9.84 -22.77
CA ARG A 158 29.69 -10.29 -24.11
C ARG A 158 30.31 -9.15 -24.92
N ASN A 159 29.64 -8.00 -24.98
CA ASN A 159 30.15 -6.84 -25.71
C ASN A 159 31.45 -6.30 -25.09
N PHE A 160 31.58 -6.37 -23.77
CA PHE A 160 32.81 -6.02 -23.07
C PHE A 160 33.95 -6.99 -23.42
N LEU A 161 33.68 -8.31 -23.41
CA LEU A 161 34.67 -9.33 -23.74
C LEU A 161 35.12 -9.20 -25.20
N ASP A 162 34.20 -9.02 -26.14
CA ASP A 162 34.51 -8.80 -27.55
C ASP A 162 35.40 -7.56 -27.76
N ALA A 163 35.09 -6.46 -27.06
CA ALA A 163 35.91 -5.24 -27.10
C ALA A 163 37.29 -5.45 -26.48
N LYS A 164 37.37 -6.22 -25.38
CA LYS A 164 38.62 -6.57 -24.70
C LYS A 164 39.51 -7.43 -25.58
N GLU A 165 38.98 -8.47 -26.20
CA GLU A 165 39.72 -9.34 -27.12
C GLU A 165 40.23 -8.55 -28.33
N ALA A 166 39.41 -7.66 -28.89
CA ALA A 166 39.82 -6.77 -29.99
C ALA A 166 40.96 -5.84 -29.57
N TYR A 167 40.90 -5.27 -28.36
CA TYR A 167 41.96 -4.43 -27.80
C TYR A 167 43.25 -5.22 -27.58
N GLU A 168 43.18 -6.42 -26.98
CA GLU A 168 44.34 -7.27 -26.74
C GLU A 168 45.01 -7.74 -28.03
N LYS A 169 44.22 -7.96 -29.10
CA LYS A 169 44.76 -8.23 -30.44
C LYS A 169 45.54 -7.02 -30.97
N LYS A 170 44.93 -5.84 -30.96
CA LYS A 170 45.59 -4.61 -31.43
C LYS A 170 46.84 -4.26 -30.61
N PHE A 171 46.80 -4.49 -29.30
CA PHE A 171 47.93 -4.27 -28.43
C PHE A 171 49.10 -5.23 -28.75
N ARG A 172 48.82 -6.49 -29.07
CA ARG A 172 49.85 -7.42 -29.58
C ARG A 172 50.43 -6.97 -30.91
N ASP A 173 49.59 -6.53 -31.85
CA ASP A 173 50.06 -6.00 -33.14
C ASP A 173 51.00 -4.80 -32.93
N ILE A 174 50.67 -3.88 -32.01
CA ILE A 174 51.53 -2.75 -31.62
C ILE A 174 52.89 -3.25 -31.11
N GLN A 175 52.91 -4.22 -30.19
CA GLN A 175 54.16 -4.77 -29.63
C GLN A 175 55.04 -5.45 -30.69
N ASP A 176 54.44 -6.15 -31.65
CA ASP A 176 55.15 -6.79 -32.76
C ASP A 176 55.80 -5.73 -33.67
N HIS A 177 55.07 -4.66 -33.99
CA HIS A 177 55.58 -3.54 -34.80
C HIS A 177 56.65 -2.72 -34.06
N GLU A 178 56.51 -2.46 -32.76
CA GLU A 178 57.56 -1.85 -31.92
C GLU A 178 58.85 -2.69 -31.94
N SER A 179 58.70 -4.02 -31.86
CA SER A 179 59.83 -4.96 -31.91
C SER A 179 60.51 -4.96 -33.29
N ALA A 180 59.74 -4.85 -34.38
CA ALA A 180 60.25 -4.72 -35.73
C ALA A 180 61.01 -3.40 -35.93
N LEU A 181 60.48 -2.29 -35.41
CA LEU A 181 61.13 -0.97 -35.43
C LEU A 181 62.45 -0.96 -34.67
N LYS A 182 62.49 -1.58 -33.48
CA LYS A 182 63.72 -1.75 -32.71
C LYS A 182 64.76 -2.58 -33.46
N SER A 183 64.32 -3.63 -34.16
CA SER A 183 65.18 -4.47 -34.99
C SER A 183 65.71 -3.71 -36.22
N ALA A 184 64.87 -2.90 -36.87
CA ALA A 184 65.27 -2.02 -37.97
C ALA A 184 66.28 -0.94 -37.51
N GLN A 185 66.08 -0.36 -36.32
CA GLN A 185 67.01 0.59 -35.72
C GLN A 185 68.39 -0.04 -35.46
N LEU A 186 68.44 -1.28 -34.96
CA LEU A 186 69.70 -2.00 -34.76
C LEU A 186 70.42 -2.28 -36.10
N ARG A 187 69.68 -2.63 -37.16
CA ARG A 187 70.23 -2.78 -38.53
C ARG A 187 70.74 -1.45 -39.08
N LEU A 188 70.03 -0.35 -38.84
CA LEU A 188 70.46 0.98 -39.26
C LEU A 188 71.79 1.37 -38.60
N ASN A 189 71.94 1.12 -37.31
CA ASN A 189 73.15 1.42 -36.53
C ASN A 189 74.38 0.61 -37.00
N SER A 190 74.17 -0.48 -37.75
CA SER A 190 75.21 -1.38 -38.22
C SER A 190 75.40 -1.35 -39.75
N ALA A 191 74.69 -0.46 -40.46
CA ALA A 191 74.75 -0.33 -41.92
C ALA A 191 75.93 0.55 -42.35
N TYR A 192 76.67 0.11 -43.37
CA TYR A 192 77.87 0.81 -43.88
C TYR A 192 77.73 1.33 -45.31
N ARG A 193 76.62 1.02 -46.01
CA ARG A 193 76.34 1.45 -47.38
C ARG A 193 75.17 2.42 -47.39
N ASP A 194 75.31 3.52 -48.14
CA ASP A 194 74.28 4.58 -48.23
C ASP A 194 72.94 4.06 -48.77
N GLU A 195 72.96 3.10 -49.69
CA GLU A 195 71.75 2.47 -50.22
C GLU A 195 70.99 1.66 -49.15
N ASP A 196 71.72 0.93 -48.29
CA ASP A 196 71.14 0.15 -47.20
C ASP A 196 70.56 1.08 -46.12
N ILE A 197 71.24 2.18 -45.81
CA ILE A 197 70.76 3.22 -44.87
C ILE A 197 69.43 3.78 -45.36
N ARG A 198 69.35 4.20 -46.63
CA ARG A 198 68.10 4.76 -47.20
C ARG A 198 66.96 3.75 -47.20
N ARG A 199 67.24 2.48 -47.53
CA ARG A 199 66.24 1.41 -47.51
C ARG A 199 65.69 1.18 -46.10
N ILE A 200 66.56 1.08 -45.09
CA ILE A 200 66.16 0.83 -43.70
C ILE A 200 65.40 2.04 -43.13
N GLN A 201 65.78 3.27 -43.48
CA GLN A 201 65.05 4.48 -43.09
C GLN A 201 63.62 4.50 -43.67
N ALA A 202 63.45 4.11 -44.94
CA ALA A 202 62.13 4.00 -45.56
C ALA A 202 61.27 2.90 -44.89
N GLU A 203 61.87 1.76 -44.54
CA GLU A 203 61.20 0.70 -43.77
C GLU A 203 60.72 1.21 -42.41
N MET A 204 61.59 1.89 -41.65
CA MET A 204 61.24 2.47 -40.35
C MET A 204 60.13 3.53 -40.44
N GLN A 205 60.14 4.37 -41.48
CA GLN A 205 59.07 5.36 -41.68
C GLN A 205 57.71 4.68 -41.91
N LEU A 206 57.68 3.61 -42.70
CA LEU A 206 56.46 2.85 -42.96
C LEU A 206 55.96 2.12 -41.71
N GLU A 207 56.87 1.59 -40.90
CA GLU A 207 56.53 0.96 -39.61
C GLU A 207 56.01 1.99 -38.58
N ASN A 208 56.59 3.18 -38.50
CA ASN A 208 56.07 4.26 -37.65
C ASN A 208 54.65 4.67 -38.06
N MET A 209 54.39 4.86 -39.37
CA MET A 209 53.04 5.17 -39.85
C MET A 209 52.03 4.08 -39.51
N ARG A 210 52.45 2.81 -39.50
CA ARG A 210 51.60 1.68 -39.09
C ARG A 210 51.31 1.70 -37.59
N LEU A 211 52.32 1.99 -36.77
CA LEU A 211 52.14 2.15 -35.32
C LEU A 211 51.15 3.26 -35.00
N ASP A 212 51.32 4.45 -35.59
CA ASP A 212 50.42 5.59 -35.36
C ASP A 212 48.95 5.21 -35.65
N MET A 213 48.70 4.47 -36.74
CA MET A 213 47.36 3.98 -37.09
C MET A 213 46.83 2.94 -36.10
N LEU A 214 47.68 2.00 -35.65
CA LEU A 214 47.29 0.97 -34.68
C LEU A 214 47.03 1.57 -33.29
N GLU A 215 47.79 2.57 -32.87
CA GLU A 215 47.59 3.28 -31.61
C GLU A 215 46.28 4.06 -31.60
N LEU A 216 45.93 4.71 -32.71
CA LEU A 216 44.63 5.37 -32.88
C LEU A 216 43.48 4.36 -32.78
N ASP A 217 43.56 3.24 -33.52
CA ASP A 217 42.58 2.16 -33.43
C ASP A 217 42.45 1.61 -31.99
N ALA A 218 43.59 1.38 -31.32
CA ALA A 218 43.62 0.85 -29.96
C ALA A 218 43.01 1.85 -28.96
N HIS A 219 43.25 3.15 -29.16
CA HIS A 219 42.65 4.22 -28.36
C HIS A 219 41.12 4.21 -28.47
N ASP A 220 40.59 4.11 -29.69
CA ASP A 220 39.14 4.05 -29.93
C ASP A 220 38.51 2.80 -29.31
N ILE A 221 39.15 1.63 -29.44
CA ILE A 221 38.67 0.40 -28.79
C ILE A 221 38.72 0.52 -27.26
N LYS A 222 39.79 1.12 -26.71
CA LYS A 222 39.90 1.36 -25.27
C LYS A 222 38.78 2.28 -24.77
N LYS A 223 38.46 3.34 -25.53
CA LYS A 223 37.33 4.23 -25.23
C LYS A 223 36.01 3.47 -25.25
N LYS A 224 35.80 2.58 -26.24
CA LYS A 224 34.65 1.67 -26.27
C LYS A 224 34.58 0.79 -25.01
N LEU A 225 35.68 0.15 -24.62
CA LEU A 225 35.74 -0.73 -23.46
C LEU A 225 35.34 -0.03 -22.16
N MET A 226 35.90 1.17 -21.92
CA MET A 226 35.54 2.01 -20.77
C MET A 226 34.06 2.40 -20.82
N SER A 227 33.55 2.80 -21.99
CA SER A 227 32.16 3.22 -22.17
C SER A 227 31.17 2.08 -21.90
N VAL A 228 31.50 0.84 -22.29
CA VAL A 228 30.64 -0.34 -22.02
C VAL A 228 30.60 -0.64 -20.51
N GLN A 229 31.75 -0.58 -19.83
CA GLN A 229 31.84 -0.87 -18.40
C GLN A 229 31.08 0.16 -17.55
N GLU A 230 31.30 1.45 -17.79
CA GLU A 230 30.59 2.53 -17.09
C GLU A 230 29.12 2.58 -17.48
N GLY A 231 28.82 2.37 -18.77
CA GLY A 231 27.47 2.35 -19.31
C GLY A 231 26.58 1.26 -18.72
N ALA A 232 27.12 0.06 -18.45
CA ALA A 232 26.36 -1.02 -17.81
C ALA A 232 25.88 -0.62 -16.41
N LYS A 233 26.76 -0.01 -15.60
CA LYS A 233 26.41 0.45 -14.25
C LYS A 233 25.33 1.53 -14.30
N LEU A 234 25.52 2.55 -15.13
CA LEU A 234 24.55 3.64 -15.29
C LEU A 234 23.20 3.13 -15.80
N PHE A 235 23.21 2.16 -16.71
CA PHE A 235 21.99 1.53 -17.24
C PHE A 235 21.17 0.88 -16.13
N PHE A 236 21.78 0.06 -15.27
CA PHE A 236 21.04 -0.61 -14.19
C PHE A 236 20.55 0.36 -13.11
N GLU A 237 21.32 1.41 -12.80
CA GLU A 237 20.91 2.48 -11.88
C GLU A 237 19.69 3.26 -12.42
N GLU A 238 19.71 3.63 -13.69
CA GLU A 238 18.60 4.35 -14.33
C GLU A 238 17.38 3.45 -14.55
N LEU A 239 17.60 2.15 -14.83
CA LEU A 239 16.52 1.16 -14.95
C LEU A 239 15.75 1.02 -13.64
N ASP A 240 16.45 0.90 -12.51
CA ASP A 240 15.83 0.83 -11.18
C ASP A 240 14.98 2.07 -10.90
N GLN A 241 15.54 3.27 -11.10
CA GLN A 241 14.83 4.54 -10.89
C GLN A 241 13.62 4.70 -11.82
N SER A 242 13.76 4.33 -13.10
CA SER A 242 12.69 4.41 -14.08
C SER A 242 11.55 3.44 -13.78
N LEU A 243 11.85 2.22 -13.31
CA LEU A 243 10.82 1.27 -12.88
C LEU A 243 10.02 1.81 -11.69
N LEU A 244 10.69 2.40 -10.70
CA LEU A 244 10.04 2.99 -9.52
C LEU A 244 9.14 4.18 -9.86
N LYS A 245 9.51 4.94 -10.89
CA LYS A 245 8.74 6.09 -11.35
C LYS A 245 7.56 5.67 -12.22
N ASP A 246 7.77 4.70 -13.10
CA ASP A 246 6.76 4.32 -14.08
C ASP A 246 5.77 3.27 -13.55
N PHE A 247 6.12 2.51 -12.51
CA PHE A 247 5.25 1.53 -11.86
C PHE A 247 5.06 1.83 -10.38
N TYR A 248 3.84 1.70 -9.91
CA TYR A 248 3.49 1.82 -8.50
C TYR A 248 2.36 0.87 -8.15
N GLU A 249 2.17 0.62 -6.87
CA GLU A 249 1.06 -0.17 -6.37
C GLU A 249 -0.04 0.68 -5.76
N VAL A 250 -1.25 0.19 -5.93
CA VAL A 250 -2.45 0.74 -5.29
C VAL A 250 -3.23 -0.40 -4.70
N TYR A 251 -3.81 -0.12 -3.54
CA TYR A 251 -4.80 -0.99 -2.94
C TYR A 251 -5.96 -1.22 -3.92
N ASP A 252 -6.32 -2.48 -4.14
CA ASP A 252 -7.43 -2.91 -4.96
C ASP A 252 -8.37 -3.84 -4.15
N PRO A 253 -9.58 -3.37 -3.81
CA PRO A 253 -10.53 -4.18 -3.04
C PRO A 253 -11.04 -5.42 -3.77
N GLN A 254 -10.86 -5.51 -5.10
CA GLN A 254 -11.32 -6.64 -5.90
C GLN A 254 -10.38 -7.84 -5.81
N ILE A 255 -9.13 -7.63 -5.39
CA ILE A 255 -8.17 -8.72 -5.19
C ILE A 255 -8.49 -9.36 -3.84
N ARG A 256 -9.01 -10.58 -3.91
CA ARG A 256 -9.47 -11.37 -2.75
C ARG A 256 -8.51 -12.52 -2.51
N GLY A 257 -8.18 -12.79 -1.24
CA GLY A 257 -7.52 -14.04 -0.85
C GLY A 257 -8.39 -15.26 -1.19
N GLN A 258 -7.77 -16.42 -1.41
CA GLN A 258 -8.51 -17.67 -1.58
C GLN A 258 -9.16 -18.01 -0.23
N SER A 259 -10.49 -18.01 -0.19
CA SER A 259 -11.35 -18.23 0.99
C SER A 259 -11.48 -17.05 1.96
N ALA A 260 -12.65 -16.41 1.95
CA ALA A 260 -13.14 -15.71 3.13
C ALA A 260 -14.68 -15.69 3.09
N GLU A 261 -15.29 -16.10 4.19
CA GLU A 261 -16.69 -15.80 4.47
C GLU A 261 -16.87 -14.28 4.70
N MET A 262 -18.10 -13.76 4.61
CA MET A 262 -18.43 -12.32 4.61
C MET A 262 -17.89 -11.50 5.82
N TYR A 263 -17.43 -12.16 6.89
CA TYR A 263 -16.92 -11.55 8.13
C TYR A 263 -15.52 -12.01 8.53
N GLN A 264 -14.78 -12.66 7.63
CA GLN A 264 -13.34 -12.87 7.76
C GLN A 264 -12.64 -11.79 6.93
N ASP A 265 -11.75 -11.01 7.54
CA ASP A 265 -10.99 -10.04 6.77
C ASP A 265 -10.05 -10.76 5.83
N MET A 266 -9.85 -10.15 4.66
CA MET A 266 -8.92 -10.66 3.67
C MET A 266 -7.65 -9.82 3.73
N GLU A 267 -6.52 -10.48 3.48
CA GLU A 267 -5.27 -9.78 3.20
C GLU A 267 -5.52 -8.67 2.15
N ALA A 268 -4.90 -7.52 2.38
CA ALA A 268 -5.09 -6.36 1.54
C ALA A 268 -4.60 -6.67 0.12
N GLY A 269 -5.50 -6.60 -0.85
CA GLY A 269 -5.15 -6.79 -2.25
C GLY A 269 -4.42 -5.58 -2.82
N PHE A 270 -3.29 -5.80 -3.49
CA PHE A 270 -2.55 -4.76 -4.21
C PHE A 270 -2.48 -5.06 -5.69
N ARG A 271 -2.63 -4.01 -6.49
CA ARG A 271 -2.48 -4.08 -7.95
C ARG A 271 -1.36 -3.16 -8.40
N LEU A 272 -0.53 -3.70 -9.28
CA LEU A 272 0.47 -2.90 -9.98
C LEU A 272 -0.18 -2.06 -11.08
N VAL A 273 0.19 -0.79 -11.14
CA VAL A 273 -0.28 0.17 -12.13
C VAL A 273 0.92 0.75 -12.86
N TRP A 274 0.79 0.86 -14.17
CA TRP A 274 1.82 1.42 -15.05
C TRP A 274 1.39 2.81 -15.55
N THR A 275 2.19 3.82 -15.26
CA THR A 275 1.92 5.23 -15.61
C THR A 275 2.18 5.54 -17.08
N LYS A 276 3.00 4.74 -17.77
CA LYS A 276 3.59 5.09 -19.08
C LYS A 276 4.39 6.41 -19.06
N GLY A 277 4.85 6.85 -17.88
CA GLY A 277 5.46 8.16 -17.68
C GLY A 277 4.49 9.34 -17.79
N LEU A 278 3.18 9.07 -17.86
CA LEU A 278 2.13 10.08 -17.93
C LEU A 278 1.81 10.59 -16.52
N LYS A 279 1.39 11.86 -16.44
CA LYS A 279 0.96 12.48 -15.17
C LYS A 279 -0.51 12.25 -14.84
N ASN A 280 -1.33 11.95 -15.84
CA ASN A 280 -2.78 11.86 -15.70
C ASN A 280 -3.22 10.44 -15.34
N ILE A 281 -3.82 10.28 -14.17
CA ILE A 281 -4.22 8.97 -13.65
C ILE A 281 -5.23 8.24 -14.52
N THR A 282 -6.08 8.96 -15.29
CA THR A 282 -7.03 8.28 -16.20
C THR A 282 -6.34 7.50 -17.31
N GLN A 283 -5.08 7.80 -17.60
CA GLN A 283 -4.30 7.17 -18.65
C GLN A 283 -3.38 6.06 -18.12
N HIS A 284 -3.32 5.88 -16.81
CA HIS A 284 -2.52 4.82 -16.20
C HIS A 284 -3.17 3.46 -16.47
N VAL A 285 -2.33 2.48 -16.80
CA VAL A 285 -2.76 1.14 -17.18
C VAL A 285 -2.77 0.24 -15.94
N ARG A 286 -3.94 -0.30 -15.64
CA ARG A 286 -4.11 -1.30 -14.59
C ARG A 286 -3.67 -2.65 -15.13
N LEU A 287 -2.76 -3.31 -14.43
CA LEU A 287 -2.27 -4.62 -14.85
C LEU A 287 -3.20 -5.68 -14.26
N SER A 288 -4.07 -6.23 -15.11
CA SER A 288 -5.15 -7.13 -14.69
C SER A 288 -4.83 -8.60 -14.85
N ASP A 289 -3.97 -8.91 -15.80
CA ASP A 289 -3.65 -10.25 -16.23
C ASP A 289 -2.22 -10.33 -16.75
N LEU A 290 -1.78 -11.56 -16.99
CA LEU A 290 -0.44 -11.87 -17.49
C LEU A 290 -0.12 -11.13 -18.78
N GLU A 291 -1.02 -11.11 -19.76
CA GLU A 291 -0.71 -10.53 -21.08
C GLU A 291 -0.60 -9.01 -21.01
N THR A 292 -1.48 -8.34 -20.25
CA THR A 292 -1.40 -6.90 -20.00
C THR A 292 -0.11 -6.54 -19.26
N TYR A 293 0.29 -7.35 -18.27
CA TYR A 293 1.55 -7.17 -17.55
C TYR A 293 2.76 -7.33 -18.49
N LEU A 294 2.81 -8.41 -19.27
CA LEU A 294 3.92 -8.67 -20.19
C LEU A 294 4.02 -7.59 -21.29
N LEU A 295 2.89 -7.10 -21.79
CA LEU A 295 2.85 -5.99 -22.72
C LEU A 295 3.41 -4.70 -22.08
N ALA A 296 3.03 -4.41 -20.83
CA ALA A 296 3.55 -3.25 -20.10
C ALA A 296 5.07 -3.31 -19.92
N ILE A 297 5.62 -4.48 -19.59
CA ILE A 297 7.08 -4.68 -19.51
C ILE A 297 7.73 -4.46 -20.88
N LYS A 298 7.18 -5.03 -21.95
CA LYS A 298 7.70 -4.86 -23.31
C LYS A 298 7.72 -3.38 -23.73
N GLU A 299 6.61 -2.68 -23.56
CA GLU A 299 6.49 -1.27 -23.94
C GLU A 299 7.36 -0.38 -23.06
N PHE A 300 7.49 -0.69 -21.76
CA PHE A 300 8.38 0.02 -20.85
C PHE A 300 9.83 -0.05 -21.34
N PHE A 301 10.36 -1.23 -21.64
CA PHE A 301 11.76 -1.36 -22.10
C PHE A 301 12.00 -0.68 -23.45
N LEU A 302 11.02 -0.72 -24.37
CA LEU A 302 11.08 0.04 -25.63
C LEU A 302 11.13 1.56 -25.42
N GLY A 303 10.36 2.07 -24.46
CA GLY A 303 10.38 3.49 -24.11
C GLY A 303 11.63 3.88 -23.29
N PHE A 304 12.16 2.96 -22.50
CA PHE A 304 13.33 3.17 -21.66
C PHE A 304 14.59 3.41 -22.51
N GLU A 305 14.78 2.64 -23.59
CA GLU A 305 15.87 2.85 -24.55
C GLU A 305 15.93 4.29 -25.06
N GLN A 306 14.77 4.88 -25.39
CA GLN A 306 14.68 6.25 -25.91
C GLN A 306 14.99 7.33 -24.86
N LYS A 307 14.84 7.00 -23.56
CA LYS A 307 15.13 7.91 -22.45
C LYS A 307 16.62 7.92 -22.11
N MET A 308 17.32 6.80 -22.34
CA MET A 308 18.74 6.66 -22.07
C MET A 308 19.56 7.54 -23.02
N LYS A 309 20.20 8.58 -22.47
CA LYS A 309 21.17 9.39 -23.20
C LYS A 309 22.56 8.83 -22.97
N VAL A 310 23.23 8.43 -24.05
CA VAL A 310 24.59 7.92 -24.00
C VAL A 310 25.49 8.64 -24.99
N ASP A 311 26.70 8.97 -24.54
CA ASP A 311 27.66 9.76 -25.33
C ASP A 311 28.51 8.90 -26.29
N HIS A 312 28.19 7.61 -26.42
CA HIS A 312 28.97 6.65 -27.22
C HIS A 312 28.08 5.80 -28.15
N PRO A 313 28.27 5.85 -29.49
CA PRO A 313 27.41 5.15 -30.46
C PRO A 313 27.36 3.63 -30.27
N GLU A 314 28.45 3.02 -29.82
CA GLU A 314 28.46 1.57 -29.55
C GLU A 314 27.65 1.20 -28.31
N LEU A 315 27.59 2.07 -27.30
CA LEU A 315 26.76 1.84 -26.12
C LEU A 315 25.27 2.00 -26.49
N GLU A 316 24.94 2.94 -27.37
CA GLU A 316 23.60 3.10 -27.95
C GLU A 316 23.13 1.80 -28.62
N LYS A 317 23.98 1.16 -29.44
CA LYS A 317 23.66 -0.14 -30.07
C LYS A 317 23.42 -1.27 -29.05
N ILE A 318 24.16 -1.26 -27.94
CA ILE A 318 23.97 -2.25 -26.86
C ILE A 318 22.63 -1.99 -26.18
N ILE A 319 22.32 -0.73 -25.86
CA ILE A 319 21.05 -0.31 -25.27
C ILE A 319 19.89 -0.69 -26.19
N ASP A 320 19.96 -0.41 -27.49
CA ASP A 320 18.96 -0.83 -28.50
C ASP A 320 18.77 -2.36 -28.57
N SER A 321 19.76 -3.12 -28.11
CA SER A 321 19.69 -4.58 -28.06
C SER A 321 19.02 -5.07 -26.77
N CYS A 322 18.96 -4.26 -25.71
CA CYS A 322 18.35 -4.62 -24.44
C CYS A 322 16.85 -4.88 -24.58
N ALA A 323 16.06 -4.01 -25.20
CA ALA A 323 14.62 -4.27 -25.37
C ALA A 323 14.37 -5.44 -26.31
N ARG A 324 15.25 -5.71 -27.29
CA ARG A 324 15.16 -6.93 -28.11
C ARG A 324 15.34 -8.19 -27.25
N VAL A 325 16.33 -8.21 -26.35
CA VAL A 325 16.54 -9.31 -25.41
C VAL A 325 15.32 -9.48 -24.51
N VAL A 326 14.82 -8.40 -23.91
CA VAL A 326 13.63 -8.45 -23.04
C VAL A 326 12.39 -8.94 -23.80
N GLN A 327 12.19 -8.49 -25.04
CA GLN A 327 11.08 -8.95 -25.88
C GLN A 327 11.11 -10.46 -26.13
N GLN A 328 12.29 -11.01 -26.43
CA GLN A 328 12.47 -12.45 -26.60
C GLN A 328 12.21 -13.20 -25.28
N MET A 329 12.71 -12.67 -24.17
CA MET A 329 12.50 -13.27 -22.85
C MET A 329 11.02 -13.29 -22.44
N VAL A 330 10.30 -12.19 -22.61
CA VAL A 330 8.87 -12.06 -22.29
C VAL A 330 8.01 -13.04 -23.11
N GLN A 331 8.49 -13.43 -24.29
CA GLN A 331 7.85 -14.45 -25.13
C GLN A 331 8.25 -15.89 -24.76
N SER A 332 9.32 -16.08 -23.99
CA SER A 332 9.81 -17.40 -23.62
C SER A 332 8.88 -18.10 -22.63
N VAL A 333 8.67 -19.41 -22.84
CA VAL A 333 7.83 -20.25 -21.97
C VAL A 333 8.32 -20.27 -20.50
N PRO A 334 9.64 -20.38 -20.21
CA PRO A 334 10.12 -20.37 -18.83
C PRO A 334 9.78 -19.07 -18.09
N PHE A 335 10.05 -17.92 -18.72
CA PHE A 335 9.77 -16.62 -18.13
C PHE A 335 8.27 -16.40 -17.91
N ARG A 336 7.43 -16.74 -18.91
CA ARG A 336 5.96 -16.66 -18.78
C ARG A 336 5.44 -17.48 -17.60
N ARG A 337 5.87 -18.75 -17.48
CA ARG A 337 5.47 -19.62 -16.35
C ARG A 337 5.90 -19.07 -15.00
N ARG A 338 7.09 -18.49 -14.92
CA ARG A 338 7.59 -17.83 -13.70
C ARG A 338 6.69 -16.68 -13.28
N ILE A 339 6.36 -15.79 -14.22
CA ILE A 339 5.52 -14.62 -13.97
C ILE A 339 4.10 -15.05 -13.61
N GLU A 340 3.55 -16.03 -14.33
CA GLU A 340 2.25 -16.62 -14.03
C GLU A 340 2.18 -17.20 -12.63
N LYS A 341 3.20 -17.94 -12.19
CA LYS A 341 3.25 -18.51 -10.83
C LYS A 341 3.31 -17.44 -9.73
N LYS A 342 3.97 -16.31 -9.99
CA LYS A 342 4.19 -15.25 -8.99
C LYS A 342 3.08 -14.21 -8.93
N HIS A 343 2.31 -14.03 -10.01
CA HIS A 343 1.24 -13.03 -10.13
C HIS A 343 1.65 -11.61 -9.69
N PRO A 344 2.79 -11.04 -10.17
CA PRO A 344 3.29 -9.75 -9.69
C PRO A 344 2.40 -8.54 -9.97
N TRP A 345 1.40 -8.68 -10.85
CA TRP A 345 0.47 -7.60 -11.15
C TRP A 345 -0.66 -7.48 -10.13
N ALA A 346 -0.94 -8.53 -9.36
CA ALA A 346 -2.05 -8.58 -8.42
C ALA A 346 -1.78 -9.64 -7.34
N TYR A 347 -1.64 -9.22 -6.08
CA TYR A 347 -1.38 -10.13 -4.99
C TYR A 347 -1.99 -9.65 -3.67
N PRO A 348 -2.37 -10.57 -2.78
CA PRO A 348 -2.67 -10.22 -1.41
C PRO A 348 -1.36 -9.93 -0.66
N SER A 349 -1.32 -8.80 0.04
CA SER A 349 -0.21 -8.39 0.89
C SER A 349 -0.70 -8.20 2.32
N GLY A 350 0.14 -8.54 3.29
CA GLY A 350 -0.11 -8.33 4.72
C GLY A 350 0.00 -6.86 5.12
N GLY A 351 -0.70 -5.96 4.44
CA GLY A 351 -0.88 -4.59 4.89
C GLY A 351 -1.50 -4.63 6.29
N SER A 352 -0.78 -4.10 7.28
CA SER A 352 -1.24 -4.09 8.67
C SER A 352 -1.75 -2.71 9.06
N LEU A 353 -2.66 -2.68 10.04
CA LEU A 353 -3.11 -1.44 10.65
C LEU A 353 -1.92 -0.61 11.18
N GLU A 354 -0.94 -1.26 11.80
CA GLU A 354 0.26 -0.58 12.32
C GLU A 354 1.05 0.12 11.21
N LYS A 355 1.37 -0.57 10.10
CA LYS A 355 2.07 0.04 8.96
C LYS A 355 1.28 1.19 8.34
N LEU A 356 -0.05 1.06 8.27
CA LEU A 356 -0.89 2.16 7.80
C LEU A 356 -0.74 3.38 8.71
N LEU A 357 -0.81 3.17 10.03
CA LEU A 357 -0.73 4.26 11.00
C LEU A 357 0.64 4.94 10.94
N GLU A 358 1.73 4.17 10.81
CA GLU A 358 3.08 4.71 10.61
C GLU A 358 3.16 5.56 9.34
N GLY A 359 2.70 4.98 8.22
CA GLY A 359 2.71 5.62 6.91
C GLY A 359 1.86 6.90 6.84
N TYR A 360 0.70 6.89 7.49
CA TYR A 360 -0.29 7.95 7.38
C TYR A 360 -0.09 9.08 8.40
N PHE A 361 0.26 8.76 9.64
CA PHE A 361 0.43 9.76 10.72
C PHE A 361 1.87 10.24 10.87
N GLU A 362 2.78 9.82 9.99
CA GLU A 362 4.17 10.31 9.94
C GLU A 362 4.93 10.06 11.26
N THR A 363 4.52 9.03 12.01
CA THR A 363 5.04 8.74 13.35
C THR A 363 6.35 7.99 13.26
N LYS A 364 7.32 8.38 14.09
CA LYS A 364 8.56 7.62 14.29
C LYS A 364 8.39 6.63 15.43
N GLY A 365 8.62 5.36 15.14
CA GLY A 365 8.60 4.27 16.13
C GLY A 365 7.21 3.66 16.36
N PRO A 366 7.16 2.54 17.11
CA PRO A 366 5.98 1.72 17.24
C PRO A 366 4.87 2.43 18.03
N PHE A 367 3.62 2.11 17.68
CA PHE A 367 2.47 2.57 18.43
C PHE A 367 2.38 1.85 19.77
N GLN A 368 1.93 2.54 20.82
CA GLN A 368 1.64 1.84 22.07
C GLN A 368 0.36 1.03 21.88
N VAL A 369 0.51 -0.28 22.04
CA VAL A 369 -0.56 -1.25 21.96
C VAL A 369 -0.63 -2.08 23.22
N GLU A 370 -1.82 -2.56 23.55
CA GLU A 370 -2.05 -3.57 24.58
C GLU A 370 -2.75 -4.77 23.92
N THR A 371 -2.22 -5.97 24.16
CA THR A 371 -2.67 -7.20 23.51
C THR A 371 -3.06 -8.25 24.54
N ASN A 372 -4.13 -9.01 24.26
CA ASN A 372 -4.58 -10.12 25.09
C ASN A 372 -5.13 -11.28 24.24
N LYS A 373 -5.14 -12.49 24.79
CA LYS A 373 -5.68 -13.72 24.21
C LYS A 373 -6.88 -14.21 25.03
N PRO A 374 -8.03 -13.51 24.99
CA PRO A 374 -9.22 -13.89 25.76
C PRO A 374 -9.71 -15.28 25.34
N GLN A 375 -10.13 -16.09 26.31
CA GLN A 375 -10.64 -17.44 26.04
C GLN A 375 -12.16 -17.46 25.87
N THR A 376 -12.84 -16.42 26.34
CA THR A 376 -14.28 -16.24 26.25
C THR A 376 -14.62 -14.79 25.92
N PRO A 377 -15.84 -14.50 25.41
CA PRO A 377 -16.33 -13.14 25.28
C PRO A 377 -16.34 -12.37 26.61
N GLN A 378 -16.56 -13.07 27.73
CA GLN A 378 -16.49 -12.47 29.07
C GLN A 378 -15.05 -12.04 29.42
N ASP A 379 -14.04 -12.86 29.10
CA ASP A 379 -12.63 -12.48 29.31
C ASP A 379 -12.25 -11.26 28.47
N LEU A 380 -12.75 -11.18 27.23
CA LEU A 380 -12.58 -10.01 26.38
C LEU A 380 -13.23 -8.76 27.00
N PHE A 381 -14.42 -8.92 27.57
CA PHE A 381 -15.10 -7.82 28.24
C PHE A 381 -14.31 -7.34 29.47
N VAL A 382 -13.83 -8.27 30.30
CA VAL A 382 -12.94 -7.96 31.44
C VAL A 382 -11.68 -7.25 30.96
N PHE A 383 -11.02 -7.79 29.92
CA PHE A 383 -9.81 -7.19 29.34
C PHE A 383 -10.04 -5.73 28.94
N TYR A 384 -11.12 -5.42 28.22
CA TYR A 384 -11.36 -4.04 27.81
C TYR A 384 -11.67 -3.11 28.99
N LEU A 385 -12.40 -3.56 30.01
CA LEU A 385 -12.65 -2.75 31.20
C LEU A 385 -11.35 -2.49 31.99
N ASP A 386 -10.53 -3.51 32.21
CA ASP A 386 -9.25 -3.40 32.92
C ASP A 386 -8.23 -2.56 32.13
N LEU A 387 -8.24 -2.70 30.81
CA LEU A 387 -7.46 -1.86 29.91
C LEU A 387 -7.81 -0.38 30.12
N LEU A 388 -9.10 -0.03 30.02
CA LEU A 388 -9.55 1.35 30.15
C LEU A 388 -9.29 1.92 31.56
N LYS A 389 -9.41 1.09 32.61
CA LYS A 389 -9.04 1.45 33.99
C LYS A 389 -7.54 1.70 34.17
N SER A 390 -6.70 1.05 33.38
CA SER A 390 -5.23 1.16 33.50
C SER A 390 -4.62 2.26 32.62
N LEU A 391 -5.40 2.90 31.75
CA LEU A 391 -4.95 4.05 30.96
C LEU A 391 -4.52 5.23 31.85
N SER A 392 -3.64 6.08 31.33
CA SER A 392 -3.24 7.30 32.03
C SER A 392 -4.43 8.24 32.27
N ASN A 393 -4.39 9.02 33.36
CA ASN A 393 -5.44 10.02 33.65
C ASN A 393 -5.66 11.00 32.49
N GLU A 394 -4.59 11.37 31.78
CA GLU A 394 -4.65 12.24 30.60
C GLU A 394 -5.45 11.59 29.47
N THR A 395 -5.22 10.31 29.20
CA THR A 395 -5.94 9.54 28.19
C THR A 395 -7.41 9.31 28.60
N ILE A 396 -7.65 8.92 29.85
CA ILE A 396 -9.01 8.67 30.38
C ILE A 396 -9.87 9.93 30.26
N ALA A 397 -9.31 11.09 30.61
CA ALA A 397 -10.02 12.37 30.54
C ALA A 397 -10.57 12.66 29.12
N LEU A 398 -9.91 12.18 28.06
CA LEU A 398 -10.41 12.35 26.69
C LEU A 398 -11.77 11.67 26.47
N PHE A 399 -11.93 10.45 27.00
CA PHE A 399 -13.16 9.67 26.87
C PHE A 399 -14.24 10.11 27.86
N GLN A 400 -13.84 10.57 29.05
CA GLN A 400 -14.77 11.13 30.03
C GLN A 400 -15.46 12.38 29.51
N ASN A 401 -14.68 13.28 28.91
CA ASN A 401 -15.13 14.58 28.44
C ASN A 401 -15.80 14.53 27.06
N ASN A 402 -15.50 13.50 26.26
CA ASN A 402 -16.08 13.35 24.93
C ASN A 402 -16.46 11.89 24.66
N PRO A 403 -17.76 11.54 24.76
CA PRO A 403 -18.22 10.16 24.54
C PRO A 403 -18.07 9.71 23.08
N ASN A 404 -17.80 10.64 22.15
CA ASN A 404 -17.57 10.35 20.75
C ASN A 404 -16.10 10.03 20.42
N LYS A 405 -15.18 10.12 21.38
CA LYS A 405 -13.80 9.67 21.19
C LYS A 405 -13.72 8.16 21.06
N ARG A 406 -12.76 7.70 20.26
CA ARG A 406 -12.55 6.29 19.88
C ARG A 406 -11.12 5.85 20.15
N LEU A 407 -10.94 4.54 20.29
CA LEU A 407 -9.65 3.88 20.18
C LEU A 407 -9.69 2.95 18.97
N LEU A 408 -8.55 2.80 18.28
CA LEU A 408 -8.43 1.74 17.28
C LEU A 408 -8.23 0.41 17.99
N ALA A 409 -9.01 -0.59 17.59
CA ALA A 409 -8.89 -1.94 18.06
C ALA A 409 -8.75 -2.87 16.86
N LEU A 410 -7.90 -3.88 17.03
CA LEU A 410 -7.68 -4.95 16.09
C LEU A 410 -8.14 -6.25 16.75
N PHE A 411 -9.16 -6.82 16.16
CA PHE A 411 -9.41 -8.24 16.20
C PHE A 411 -8.47 -8.88 15.14
N PRO A 412 -7.88 -10.08 15.34
CA PRO A 412 -6.79 -10.68 14.53
C PRO A 412 -6.84 -10.42 13.03
N THR A 413 -8.03 -10.50 12.45
CA THR A 413 -8.25 -10.15 11.06
C THR A 413 -9.02 -8.83 10.90
N HIS A 414 -9.77 -8.33 11.88
CA HIS A 414 -10.66 -7.18 11.72
C HIS A 414 -10.29 -5.94 12.55
N ALA A 415 -10.10 -4.79 11.91
CA ALA A 415 -9.97 -3.52 12.61
C ALA A 415 -11.34 -2.84 12.80
N PHE A 416 -11.57 -2.28 13.98
CA PHE A 416 -12.78 -1.53 14.32
C PHE A 416 -12.48 -0.39 15.31
N SER A 417 -13.49 0.44 15.62
CA SER A 417 -13.34 1.51 16.61
C SER A 417 -13.94 1.08 17.95
N LEU A 418 -13.12 0.98 19.00
CA LEU A 418 -13.62 0.86 20.37
C LEU A 418 -14.25 2.20 20.79
N ILE A 419 -15.35 2.15 21.53
CA ILE A 419 -16.14 3.31 21.96
C ILE A 419 -16.16 3.41 23.50
N PRO A 420 -15.07 3.80 24.17
CA PRO A 420 -15.03 3.86 25.63
C PRO A 420 -16.14 4.70 26.26
N GLY A 421 -16.59 5.75 25.55
CA GLY A 421 -17.61 6.67 26.01
C GLY A 421 -19.06 6.20 25.92
N SER A 422 -19.33 4.98 25.43
CA SER A 422 -20.71 4.46 25.42
C SER A 422 -21.20 4.29 26.86
N LYS A 423 -22.45 4.67 27.12
CA LYS A 423 -22.98 4.87 28.48
C LYS A 423 -22.68 3.72 29.45
N LYS A 424 -23.14 2.51 29.13
CA LYS A 424 -22.97 1.33 30.00
C LYS A 424 -21.52 0.84 30.08
N PHE A 425 -20.75 1.02 29.01
CA PHE A 425 -19.34 0.62 29.01
C PHE A 425 -18.51 1.56 29.88
N LYS A 426 -18.79 2.86 29.78
CA LYS A 426 -18.27 3.93 30.64
C LYS A 426 -18.55 3.67 32.11
N GLU A 427 -19.79 3.34 32.45
CA GLU A 427 -20.15 2.93 33.82
C GLU A 427 -19.27 1.78 34.35
N GLY A 428 -18.84 0.84 33.48
CA GLY A 428 -18.03 -0.31 33.88
C GLY A 428 -16.56 -0.03 34.11
N TRP A 429 -15.93 0.82 33.29
CA TRP A 429 -14.53 1.16 33.49
C TRP A 429 -14.33 2.34 34.45
N GLU A 430 -15.35 3.16 34.69
CA GLU A 430 -15.33 4.17 35.78
C GLU A 430 -15.60 3.56 37.16
N ASP A 431 -16.14 2.34 37.22
CA ASP A 431 -16.35 1.64 38.49
C ASP A 431 -15.01 1.29 39.16
N PRO A 432 -14.79 1.69 40.43
CA PRO A 432 -13.53 1.44 41.13
C PRO A 432 -13.36 -0.03 41.57
N GLY A 433 -14.38 -0.86 41.44
CA GLY A 433 -14.36 -2.27 41.79
C GLY A 433 -13.72 -3.16 40.72
N PHE A 434 -13.71 -4.46 40.98
CA PHE A 434 -13.22 -5.46 40.03
C PHE A 434 -14.17 -5.57 38.83
N SER A 435 -13.61 -5.56 37.62
CA SER A 435 -14.37 -5.59 36.37
C SER A 435 -15.29 -6.83 36.27
N TYR A 436 -14.83 -7.99 36.73
CA TYR A 436 -15.65 -9.21 36.80
C TYR A 436 -16.86 -9.03 37.72
N THR A 437 -16.69 -8.39 38.88
CA THR A 437 -17.78 -8.12 39.83
C THR A 437 -18.80 -7.17 39.22
N TRP A 438 -18.35 -6.12 38.55
CA TRP A 438 -19.22 -5.19 37.85
C TRP A 438 -20.03 -5.89 36.74
N ILE A 439 -19.38 -6.70 35.89
CA ILE A 439 -20.06 -7.46 34.83
C ILE A 439 -21.14 -8.38 35.43
N ARG A 440 -20.81 -9.10 36.51
CA ARG A 440 -21.76 -9.97 37.21
C ARG A 440 -22.98 -9.17 37.69
N ASP A 441 -22.75 -8.08 38.39
CA ASP A 441 -23.81 -7.36 39.11
C ASP A 441 -24.64 -6.45 38.21
N GLN A 442 -24.05 -5.90 37.15
CA GLN A 442 -24.70 -4.92 36.27
C GLN A 442 -25.19 -5.52 34.95
N VAL A 443 -24.68 -6.69 34.55
CA VAL A 443 -25.02 -7.31 33.27
C VAL A 443 -25.63 -8.70 33.49
N ILE A 444 -24.91 -9.61 34.13
CA ILE A 444 -25.32 -11.03 34.22
C ILE A 444 -26.56 -11.20 35.12
N LEU A 445 -26.50 -10.76 36.38
CA LEU A 445 -27.60 -10.96 37.33
C LEU A 445 -28.90 -10.27 36.89
N PRO A 446 -28.90 -9.01 36.42
CA PRO A 446 -30.12 -8.38 35.93
C PRO A 446 -30.69 -9.08 34.69
N SER A 447 -29.82 -9.56 33.78
CA SER A 447 -30.25 -10.33 32.62
C SER A 447 -30.91 -11.65 33.05
N LYS A 448 -30.29 -12.41 33.96
CA LYS A 448 -30.87 -13.65 34.52
C LYS A 448 -32.20 -13.41 35.23
N GLN A 449 -32.33 -12.30 35.95
CA GLN A 449 -33.59 -11.92 36.59
C GLN A 449 -34.69 -11.75 35.55
N ILE A 450 -34.44 -10.99 34.47
CA ILE A 450 -35.42 -10.79 33.38
C ILE A 450 -35.81 -12.12 32.74
N LEU A 451 -34.86 -13.02 32.51
CA LEU A 451 -35.12 -14.36 31.97
C LEU A 451 -36.00 -15.18 32.92
N SER A 452 -35.71 -15.15 34.23
CA SER A 452 -36.45 -15.88 35.25
C SER A 452 -37.89 -15.37 35.43
N GLU A 453 -38.12 -14.07 35.27
CA GLU A 453 -39.45 -13.45 35.35
C GLU A 453 -40.30 -13.72 34.10
N ASN A 454 -39.70 -14.23 33.03
CA ASN A 454 -40.36 -14.44 31.75
C ASN A 454 -40.06 -15.82 31.12
N PRO A 455 -40.35 -16.93 31.81
CA PRO A 455 -39.96 -18.28 31.39
C PRO A 455 -40.60 -18.72 30.06
N GLN A 456 -41.81 -18.25 29.74
CA GLN A 456 -42.47 -18.49 28.45
C GLN A 456 -41.65 -18.04 27.23
N ILE A 457 -40.67 -17.14 27.41
CA ILE A 457 -39.81 -16.69 26.33
C ILE A 457 -38.81 -17.77 25.92
N PHE A 458 -38.28 -18.53 26.88
CA PHE A 458 -37.39 -19.63 26.60
C PHE A 458 -38.09 -20.66 25.72
N GLU A 459 -39.34 -20.97 26.04
CA GLU A 459 -40.17 -21.88 25.24
C GLU A 459 -40.42 -21.33 23.82
N GLN A 460 -40.53 -20.00 23.66
CA GLN A 460 -40.65 -19.35 22.34
C GLN A 460 -39.33 -19.32 21.57
N LEU A 461 -38.20 -19.07 22.23
CA LEU A 461 -36.86 -19.09 21.66
C LEU A 461 -36.48 -20.52 21.22
N GLU A 462 -36.78 -21.52 22.05
CA GLU A 462 -36.59 -22.94 21.73
C GLU A 462 -37.48 -23.37 20.55
N LYS A 463 -38.76 -22.98 20.54
CA LYS A 463 -39.69 -23.28 19.43
C LYS A 463 -39.33 -22.57 18.12
N ALA A 464 -38.69 -21.40 18.18
CA ALA A 464 -38.28 -20.63 17.01
C ALA A 464 -37.03 -21.20 16.29
N MET A 465 -36.46 -22.30 16.80
CA MET A 465 -35.37 -23.14 16.25
C MET A 465 -34.40 -22.48 15.25
N GLY A 466 -33.16 -22.29 15.70
CA GLY A 466 -31.94 -22.26 14.86
C GLY A 466 -31.70 -21.01 14.00
N THR A 467 -32.65 -20.07 13.96
CA THR A 467 -32.56 -18.89 13.08
C THR A 467 -32.28 -17.61 13.89
N ASN A 468 -31.48 -16.69 13.33
CA ASN A 468 -31.22 -15.36 13.93
C ASN A 468 -32.51 -14.58 14.25
N ARG A 469 -33.59 -14.89 13.52
CA ARG A 469 -34.92 -14.31 13.70
C ARG A 469 -35.50 -14.49 15.10
N ALA A 470 -35.13 -15.56 15.81
CA ALA A 470 -35.56 -15.78 17.21
C ALA A 470 -34.96 -14.71 18.16
N TYR A 471 -33.66 -14.41 17.99
CA TYR A 471 -32.98 -13.37 18.76
C TYR A 471 -33.50 -11.97 18.40
N GLU A 472 -33.80 -11.70 17.13
CA GLU A 472 -34.39 -10.44 16.69
C GLU A 472 -35.73 -10.16 17.40
N VAL A 473 -36.62 -11.16 17.44
CA VAL A 473 -37.91 -11.06 18.14
C VAL A 473 -37.73 -10.90 19.65
N PHE A 474 -36.77 -11.60 20.24
CA PHE A 474 -36.44 -11.46 21.66
C PHE A 474 -35.98 -10.05 21.99
N PHE A 475 -34.89 -9.59 21.37
CA PHE A 475 -34.30 -8.29 21.72
C PHE A 475 -35.19 -7.12 21.34
N SER A 476 -35.96 -7.20 20.25
CA SER A 476 -36.97 -6.16 19.95
C SER A 476 -38.03 -6.01 21.04
N ARG A 477 -38.37 -7.09 21.76
CA ARG A 477 -39.32 -7.05 22.87
C ARG A 477 -38.74 -6.52 24.18
N PHE A 478 -37.44 -6.72 24.42
CA PHE A 478 -36.74 -6.33 25.65
C PHE A 478 -35.69 -5.22 25.44
N GLN A 479 -35.86 -4.45 24.36
CA GLN A 479 -34.87 -3.53 23.80
C GLN A 479 -34.29 -2.53 24.80
N GLU A 480 -35.12 -2.06 25.75
CA GLU A 480 -34.70 -1.07 26.75
C GLU A 480 -34.35 -1.68 28.10
N SER A 481 -34.83 -2.89 28.40
CA SER A 481 -34.72 -3.51 29.72
C SER A 481 -33.60 -4.54 29.81
N TYR A 482 -33.26 -5.23 28.72
CA TYR A 482 -32.21 -6.23 28.72
C TYR A 482 -30.82 -5.57 28.69
N PRO A 483 -29.96 -5.80 29.69
CA PRO A 483 -28.62 -5.21 29.72
C PRO A 483 -27.81 -5.53 28.46
N SER A 484 -27.40 -4.47 27.75
CA SER A 484 -26.52 -4.55 26.59
C SER A 484 -25.42 -3.51 26.71
N VAL A 485 -24.17 -3.94 26.53
CA VAL A 485 -23.00 -3.07 26.65
C VAL A 485 -22.33 -2.92 25.30
N ILE A 486 -22.69 -1.85 24.58
CA ILE A 486 -22.03 -1.46 23.34
C ILE A 486 -20.58 -1.10 23.64
N PHE A 487 -19.62 -1.77 23.02
CA PHE A 487 -18.20 -1.49 23.20
C PHE A 487 -17.51 -1.03 21.91
N GLY A 488 -18.04 -1.37 20.73
CA GLY A 488 -17.37 -1.10 19.46
C GLY A 488 -18.30 -0.59 18.35
N ASP A 489 -17.75 0.19 17.43
CA ASP A 489 -18.35 0.55 16.14
C ASP A 489 -17.74 -0.34 15.07
N SER A 490 -18.51 -1.28 14.53
CA SER A 490 -18.05 -2.05 13.39
C SER A 490 -18.00 -1.11 12.19
N ASN A 491 -16.88 -1.10 11.49
CA ASN A 491 -16.78 -0.41 10.21
C ASN A 491 -17.60 -1.13 9.12
N TRP A 492 -18.12 -2.34 9.35
CA TRP A 492 -18.99 -3.06 8.43
C TRP A 492 -20.41 -2.49 8.32
N GLU A 493 -21.06 -2.86 7.22
CA GLU A 493 -22.51 -2.84 7.09
C GLU A 493 -23.04 -4.27 7.10
N ASN A 494 -24.25 -4.48 7.64
CA ASN A 494 -24.91 -5.77 7.52
C ASN A 494 -25.35 -6.03 6.05
N ARG A 495 -25.96 -7.20 5.78
CA ARG A 495 -26.49 -7.54 4.44
C ARG A 495 -27.49 -6.52 3.87
N GLU A 496 -28.13 -5.74 4.72
CA GLU A 496 -29.07 -4.67 4.35
C GLU A 496 -28.42 -3.29 4.27
N LYS A 497 -27.08 -3.21 4.26
CA LYS A 497 -26.30 -1.96 4.25
C LYS A 497 -26.58 -1.05 5.45
N LYS A 498 -26.88 -1.66 6.61
CA LYS A 498 -27.09 -0.95 7.87
C LYS A 498 -25.85 -1.09 8.75
N PRO A 499 -25.30 0.02 9.27
CA PRO A 499 -24.19 -0.04 10.21
C PRO A 499 -24.67 -0.64 11.55
N PHE A 500 -23.74 -1.27 12.26
CA PHE A 500 -24.02 -1.89 13.56
C PHE A 500 -22.90 -1.64 14.57
N TYR A 501 -23.27 -1.68 15.85
CA TYR A 501 -22.34 -1.69 16.97
C TYR A 501 -22.01 -3.13 17.37
N LEU A 502 -20.88 -3.31 18.05
CA LEU A 502 -20.53 -4.53 18.77
C LEU A 502 -20.92 -4.36 20.23
N SER A 503 -21.58 -5.37 20.79
CA SER A 503 -22.16 -5.33 22.13
C SER A 503 -21.89 -6.63 22.90
N PHE A 504 -21.61 -6.53 24.19
CA PHE A 504 -21.65 -7.67 25.12
C PHE A 504 -23.05 -7.83 25.69
N ILE A 505 -23.60 -9.03 25.57
CA ILE A 505 -24.96 -9.35 26.00
C ILE A 505 -24.96 -10.78 26.58
N LEU A 506 -25.72 -11.02 27.65
CA LEU A 506 -25.95 -12.37 28.14
C LEU A 506 -26.84 -13.13 27.13
N ASP A 507 -26.32 -14.17 26.48
CA ASP A 507 -27.15 -14.98 25.59
C ASP A 507 -28.22 -15.68 26.43
N PRO A 508 -29.52 -15.45 26.15
CA PRO A 508 -30.60 -16.10 26.88
C PRO A 508 -30.47 -17.62 26.90
N LYS A 509 -29.92 -18.25 25.86
CA LYS A 509 -29.84 -19.71 25.72
C LYS A 509 -28.72 -20.33 26.55
N THR A 510 -27.51 -19.77 26.49
CA THR A 510 -26.33 -20.33 27.18
C THR A 510 -26.19 -19.78 28.59
N GLU A 511 -26.85 -18.66 28.89
CA GLU A 511 -26.64 -17.85 30.10
C GLU A 511 -25.18 -17.42 30.29
N GLU A 512 -24.45 -17.27 29.19
CA GLU A 512 -23.07 -16.78 29.14
C GLU A 512 -23.02 -15.44 28.39
N ILE A 513 -22.00 -14.62 28.70
CA ILE A 513 -21.77 -13.39 27.94
C ILE A 513 -21.28 -13.77 26.55
N GLU A 514 -21.89 -13.17 25.53
CA GLU A 514 -21.58 -13.37 24.12
C GLU A 514 -21.44 -12.02 23.39
N VAL A 515 -20.80 -12.04 22.23
CA VAL A 515 -20.69 -10.85 21.37
C VAL A 515 -21.84 -10.83 20.38
N PHE A 516 -22.58 -9.71 20.37
CA PHE A 516 -23.66 -9.47 19.43
C PHE A 516 -23.36 -8.24 18.58
N ARG A 517 -23.90 -8.22 17.37
CA ARG A 517 -24.04 -6.99 16.59
C ARG A 517 -25.39 -6.35 16.86
N THR A 518 -25.40 -5.04 17.14
CA THR A 518 -26.62 -4.25 17.37
C THR A 518 -26.78 -3.20 16.28
N ILE A 519 -27.80 -3.32 15.44
CA ILE A 519 -28.06 -2.40 14.32
C ILE A 519 -28.40 -1.00 14.89
N LYS A 520 -27.66 0.02 14.46
CA LYS A 520 -27.70 1.36 15.08
C LYS A 520 -29.08 2.02 15.07
N LYS A 521 -29.87 1.79 14.02
CA LYS A 521 -31.19 2.42 13.84
C LYS A 521 -32.33 1.63 14.47
N SER A 522 -32.31 0.30 14.36
CA SER A 522 -33.41 -0.55 14.82
C SER A 522 -33.20 -1.07 16.23
N GLY A 523 -31.99 -1.06 16.78
CA GLY A 523 -31.65 -1.75 18.03
C GLY A 523 -31.69 -3.27 17.93
N GLU A 524 -31.93 -3.81 16.72
CA GLU A 524 -31.97 -5.22 16.44
C GLU A 524 -30.59 -5.84 16.69
N THR A 525 -30.59 -6.99 17.35
CA THR A 525 -29.38 -7.57 17.93
C THR A 525 -29.24 -9.02 17.45
N ILE A 526 -28.07 -9.36 16.90
CA ILE A 526 -27.79 -10.67 16.28
C ILE A 526 -26.49 -11.23 16.85
N LEU A 527 -26.52 -12.50 17.28
CA LEU A 527 -25.35 -13.20 17.83
C LEU A 527 -24.26 -13.35 16.77
N MET A 528 -23.02 -13.01 17.11
CA MET A 528 -21.86 -13.15 16.23
C MET A 528 -21.22 -14.53 16.39
N LYS A 529 -21.93 -15.57 15.93
CA LYS A 529 -21.42 -16.96 15.98
C LYS A 529 -20.10 -17.11 15.23
N GLU A 530 -19.89 -16.30 14.20
CA GLU A 530 -18.67 -16.25 13.43
C GLU A 530 -17.47 -15.87 14.31
N TRP A 531 -17.65 -15.27 15.49
CA TRP A 531 -16.56 -14.92 16.39
C TRP A 531 -16.20 -16.01 17.39
N GLN A 532 -17.02 -17.05 17.54
CA GLN A 532 -16.80 -18.09 18.55
C GLN A 532 -15.52 -18.90 18.31
N HIS A 533 -15.15 -19.18 17.05
CA HIS A 533 -13.90 -19.90 16.75
C HIS A 533 -12.64 -19.14 17.20
N LEU A 534 -12.72 -17.82 17.27
CA LEU A 534 -11.58 -16.93 17.50
C LEU A 534 -11.15 -16.93 18.97
N PHE A 535 -12.11 -17.14 19.87
CA PHE A 535 -11.84 -17.38 21.28
C PHE A 535 -11.25 -18.79 21.52
N ASN A 536 -11.68 -19.79 20.74
CA ASN A 536 -11.16 -21.15 20.83
C ASN A 536 -9.71 -21.27 20.36
N GLU A 537 -9.33 -20.48 19.34
CA GLU A 537 -7.99 -20.45 18.77
C GLU A 537 -7.00 -19.60 19.58
N LYS A 538 -7.47 -18.90 20.63
CA LYS A 538 -6.68 -18.01 21.51
C LYS A 538 -5.96 -16.92 20.73
N GLU A 539 -6.68 -16.34 19.80
CA GLU A 539 -6.16 -15.30 18.93
C GLU A 539 -5.92 -13.97 19.67
N GLU A 540 -5.06 -13.12 19.11
CA GLU A 540 -4.63 -11.85 19.72
C GLU A 540 -5.57 -10.68 19.45
N PHE A 541 -6.13 -10.12 20.52
CA PHE A 541 -6.90 -8.87 20.48
C PHE A 541 -6.00 -7.73 20.89
N THR A 542 -5.87 -6.73 20.03
CA THR A 542 -4.96 -5.59 20.22
C THR A 542 -5.73 -4.28 20.27
N VAL A 543 -5.36 -3.38 21.19
CA VAL A 543 -5.91 -2.02 21.27
C VAL A 543 -4.78 -1.01 21.25
N PHE A 544 -4.89 0.01 20.41
CA PHE A 544 -3.92 1.09 20.32
C PHE A 544 -4.20 2.11 21.42
N THR A 545 -3.45 2.13 22.52
CA THR A 545 -3.87 2.79 23.77
C THR A 545 -3.59 4.29 23.85
N ARG A 546 -2.85 4.83 22.88
CA ARG A 546 -2.52 6.26 22.82
C ARG A 546 -3.15 6.90 21.59
N PRO A 547 -4.43 7.34 21.67
CA PRO A 547 -5.08 8.06 20.57
C PRO A 547 -4.27 9.26 20.09
N PHE A 548 -3.43 9.85 20.94
CA PHE A 548 -2.63 10.97 20.53
C PHE A 548 -1.57 10.67 19.47
N GLN A 549 -1.14 9.41 19.36
CA GLN A 549 -0.20 8.99 18.32
C GLN A 549 -0.86 8.96 16.93
N TYR A 550 -2.19 8.83 16.83
CA TYR A 550 -2.91 8.67 15.57
C TYR A 550 -4.21 9.51 15.49
N GLY A 551 -4.34 10.54 16.33
CA GLY A 551 -5.61 11.26 16.50
C GLY A 551 -5.65 12.30 17.64
N GLY A 552 -4.50 12.67 18.21
CA GLY A 552 -4.42 13.54 19.39
C GLY A 552 -4.88 14.97 19.16
N PRO A 553 -5.19 15.71 20.24
CA PRO A 553 -5.71 17.07 20.15
C PRO A 553 -4.61 17.96 19.56
N TYR A 554 -4.64 18.12 18.24
CA TYR A 554 -4.14 19.34 17.64
C TYR A 554 -5.06 20.44 18.18
N THR A 555 -4.58 21.20 19.16
CA THR A 555 -4.92 22.62 19.19
C THR A 555 -4.46 23.13 17.84
N ALA A 556 -5.37 23.23 16.87
CA ALA A 556 -5.00 23.78 15.57
C ALA A 556 -4.24 25.08 15.82
N PRO A 557 -2.95 25.19 15.46
CA PRO A 557 -2.43 26.51 15.19
C PRO A 557 -3.36 27.10 14.13
N ARG A 558 -3.61 28.39 14.21
CA ARG A 558 -4.42 29.20 13.27
C ARG A 558 -3.81 29.20 11.84
N LEU A 559 -3.45 28.04 11.29
CA LEU A 559 -2.62 27.88 10.11
C LEU A 559 -3.42 27.96 8.82
N TRP A 560 -4.76 27.91 8.88
CA TRP A 560 -5.65 28.31 7.79
C TRP A 560 -5.89 29.83 7.74
N GLN A 561 -4.97 30.65 8.28
CA GLN A 561 -4.96 32.12 8.06
C GLN A 561 -3.99 32.55 6.96
N LYS A 562 -3.31 31.62 6.28
CA LYS A 562 -2.29 31.93 5.25
C LYS A 562 -2.43 31.20 3.91
N ILE A 563 -3.42 30.32 3.78
CA ILE A 563 -3.97 29.89 2.49
C ILE A 563 -5.29 30.65 2.35
#